data_AF-A0A376FGM8-F1
#
_entry.id   AF-A0A376FGM8-F1
#
_cell.length_a   1.000
_cell.length_b   1.000
_cell.length_c   1.000
_cell.angle_alpha   90.00
_cell.angle_beta   90.00
_cell.angle_gamma   90.00
#
_symmetry.space_group_name_H-M   'P 1'
#
loop_
_entity.id
_entity.type
_entity.pdbx_description
1 polymer ?
#
loop_
_entity_poly.entity_id
_entity_poly.type
_entity_poly.pdbx_seq_one_letter_code
_entity_poly.pdbx_strand_id
1 'polypeptide(L)' 'MSQIHKHDIPANIADRCLITPEQYHEKYQQSITAPDTFWG' A
#
# COMPACT_ATOMS: atom_id res chain seq x y z
N MET A 1 26.23 2.55 10.18
CA MET A 1 24.80 2.78 9.91
C MET A 1 24.52 2.27 8.51
N SER A 2 23.77 1.17 8.38
CA SER A 2 23.46 0.59 7.06
C SER A 2 22.50 1.51 6.31
N GLN A 3 22.88 1.96 5.12
CA GLN A 3 22.00 2.76 4.27
C GLN A 3 20.85 1.87 3.77
N ILE A 4 19.63 2.22 4.16
CA ILE A 4 18.41 1.58 3.64
C ILE A 4 18.09 2.26 2.31
N HIS A 5 18.45 1.61 1.20
CA HIS A 5 17.99 2.04 -0.12
C HIS A 5 16.55 1.60 -0.30
N LYS A 6 15.63 2.56 -0.31
CA LYS A 6 14.27 2.32 -0.78
C LYS A 6 14.31 2.36 -2.31
N HIS A 7 13.85 1.29 -2.94
CA HIS A 7 13.65 1.25 -4.37
C HIS A 7 12.25 1.76 -4.68
N ASP A 8 12.16 2.84 -5.45
CA ASP A 8 10.89 3.36 -5.92
C ASP A 8 10.16 2.34 -6.81
N ILE A 9 8.84 2.42 -6.82
CA ILE A 9 8.00 1.58 -7.68
C ILE A 9 8.22 2.06 -9.12
N PRO A 10 8.68 1.20 -10.04
CA PRO A 10 8.93 1.62 -11.41
C PRO A 10 7.60 1.91 -12.14
N ALA A 11 7.64 2.83 -13.12
CA ALA A 11 6.45 3.37 -13.77
C ALA A 11 5.53 2.30 -14.42
N ASN A 12 6.11 1.20 -14.91
CA ASN A 12 5.37 0.08 -15.48
C ASN A 12 4.54 -0.70 -14.44
N ILE A 13 4.97 -0.69 -13.18
CA ILE A 13 4.23 -1.29 -12.06
C ILE A 13 3.24 -0.29 -11.50
N ALA A 14 3.59 1.00 -11.46
CA ALA A 14 2.64 2.06 -11.06
C ALA A 14 1.42 2.13 -12.00
N ASP A 15 1.62 1.95 -13.32
CA ASP A 15 0.55 1.93 -14.32
C ASP A 15 -0.38 0.72 -14.20
N ARG A 16 0.17 -0.45 -13.84
CA ARG A 16 -0.57 -1.72 -13.75
C ARG A 16 -0.81 -2.18 -12.31
N CYS A 17 -0.64 -1.29 -11.33
CA CYS A 17 -0.77 -1.68 -9.93
C CYS A 17 -2.24 -1.97 -9.59
N LEU A 18 -2.47 -3.02 -8.81
CA LEU A 18 -3.81 -3.36 -8.30
C LEU A 18 -4.25 -2.41 -7.17
N ILE A 19 -3.27 -1.86 -6.45
CA ILE A 19 -3.46 -0.97 -5.31
C ILE A 19 -2.40 0.14 -5.42
N THR A 20 -2.83 1.38 -5.56
CA THR A 20 -1.94 2.53 -5.53
C THR A 20 -1.50 2.83 -4.08
N PRO A 21 -0.43 3.62 -3.86
CA PRO A 21 0.00 3.99 -2.51
C PRO A 21 -1.10 4.61 -1.63
N GLU A 22 -1.96 5.44 -2.24
CA GLU A 22 -3.10 6.05 -1.55
C GLU A 22 -4.16 5.02 -1.17
N GLN A 23 -4.54 4.15 -2.12
CA GLN A 23 -5.49 3.07 -1.84
C GLN A 23 -4.97 2.09 -0.79
N TYR A 24 -3.66 1.83 -0.77
CA TYR A 24 -3.05 1.03 0.29
C TYR A 24 -3.23 1.71 1.64
N HIS A 25 -2.99 3.02 1.74
CA HIS A 25 -3.12 3.74 2.99
C HIS A 25 -4.56 3.74 3.52
N GLU A 26 -5.54 3.99 2.65
CA GLU A 26 -6.96 3.95 3.01
C GLU A 26 -7.41 2.55 3.44
N LYS A 27 -7.03 1.52 2.67
CA LYS A 27 -7.34 0.12 2.99
C LYS A 27 -6.66 -0.32 4.27
N TYR A 28 -5.42 0.10 4.50
CA TYR A 28 -4.68 -0.20 5.72
C TYR A 28 -5.36 0.45 6.93
N GLN A 29 -5.71 1.73 6.83
CA GLN A 29 -6.46 2.41 7.89
C GLN A 29 -7.78 1.70 8.17
N GLN A 30 -8.55 1.35 7.14
CA GLN A 30 -9.81 0.63 7.27
C GLN A 30 -9.63 -0.76 7.90
N SER A 31 -8.57 -1.48 7.54
CA SER A 31 -8.26 -2.80 8.11
C SER A 31 -7.98 -2.74 9.62
N ILE A 32 -7.56 -1.58 10.13
CA ILE A 32 -7.32 -1.35 11.56
C ILE A 32 -8.57 -0.79 12.25
N THR A 33 -9.24 0.19 11.64
CA THR A 33 -10.38 0.87 12.28
C THR A 33 -11.67 0.07 12.21
N ALA A 34 -11.84 -0.76 11.18
CA ALA A 34 -13.03 -1.57 10.95
C ALA A 34 -12.63 -2.96 10.38
N PRO A 35 -11.91 -3.78 11.15
CA PRO A 35 -11.39 -5.06 10.69
C PRO A 35 -12.50 -6.00 10.23
N ASP A 36 -13.65 -6.04 10.92
CA ASP A 36 -14.78 -6.89 10.53
C ASP A 36 -15.41 -6.48 9.18
N THR A 37 -15.39 -5.19 8.83
CA THR A 37 -15.87 -4.72 7.52
C THR A 37 -14.85 -4.94 6.42
N PHE A 38 -13.56 -4.94 6.76
CA PHE A 38 -12.48 -5.12 5.81
C PHE A 38 -12.18 -6.61 5.53
N TRP A 39 -12.28 -7.47 6.54
CA TRP A 39 -11.94 -8.90 6.48
C TRP A 39 -13.17 -9.84 6.47
N GLY A 40 -14.37 -9.35 6.76
CA GLY A 40 -15.62 -10.12 6.74
C GLY A 40 -16.15 -10.34 5.33
#